data_AF-A0A1N6MY99-F1
#
_entry.id   AF-A0A1N6MY99-F1
#
_cell.length_a   1.000
_cell.length_b   1.000
_cell.length_c   1.000
_cell.angle_alpha   90.00
_cell.angle_beta   90.00
_cell.angle_gamma   90.00
#
_symmetry.space_group_name_H-M   'P 1'
#
loop_
_entity.id
_entity.type
_entity.pdbx_description
1 polymer ?
#
loop_
_entity_poly.entity_id
_entity_poly.type
_entity_poly.pdbx_seq_one_letter_code
_entity_poly.pdbx_strand_id
1 'polypeptide(L)'
;MVTSNLTQGLTMADFSNAVVRAFIDITIIGGIYFFLCSFNGEPSIGVYLLIYPLIATITISFEIILDNINASSDELTHKTMSYDIEKSDIMKRRSESVYRLWGMISLYALLFYIILTLPFYFLLQFFSLSSQINIWLSLIFSFLLVLFSGCFIVSRIKYYAVELYKKRFLLKKMAVKKEDSDTHIIFNYFLPWSIITAVIAGLLAYGYFRQESGNFTDVITVSVAAFSAGGTSYIISLWIAYVTQKQTIIDIKANLLQFDEDDKLDENSMYYLIHVFSGCVIAFIFIATKFLSIEHFSPIQITIIETVVGALSGIVGSLAGLLRGRTKVLSQKVKPYS
;
A
#
# COMPACT_ATOMS: atom_id res chain seq x y z
N MET A 1 36.49 -16.13 4.43
CA MET A 1 35.30 -16.04 5.31
C MET A 1 35.04 -14.57 5.59
N VAL A 2 34.29 -13.88 4.72
CA VAL A 2 33.89 -12.48 4.94
C VAL A 2 32.44 -12.53 5.41
N THR A 3 32.25 -12.47 6.73
CA THR A 3 30.95 -12.18 7.32
C THR A 3 30.48 -10.85 6.73
N SER A 4 29.40 -10.87 5.93
CA SER A 4 28.66 -9.65 5.68
C SER A 4 28.07 -9.23 7.02
N ASN A 5 28.80 -8.38 7.75
CA ASN A 5 28.27 -7.68 8.90
C ASN A 5 27.19 -6.73 8.38
N LEU A 6 25.99 -7.26 8.10
CA LEU A 6 24.79 -6.46 8.08
C LEU A 6 24.68 -5.92 9.51
N THR A 7 25.06 -4.67 9.70
CA THR A 7 24.87 -3.98 10.97
C THR A 7 23.38 -4.03 11.29
N GLN A 8 23.05 -4.72 12.39
CA GLN A 8 21.68 -4.73 12.91
C GLN A 8 21.34 -3.30 13.32
N GLY A 9 20.51 -2.62 12.53
CA GLY A 9 20.14 -1.24 12.79
C GLY A 9 19.50 -0.53 11.60
N LEU A 10 18.91 0.62 11.89
CA LEU A 10 18.41 1.57 10.89
C LEU A 10 19.61 2.22 10.19
N THR A 11 19.65 2.22 8.85
CA THR A 11 20.67 2.97 8.12
C THR A 11 20.24 4.43 7.97
N MET A 12 21.18 5.33 7.68
CA MET A 12 20.84 6.72 7.36
C MET A 12 19.96 6.84 6.11
N ALA A 13 20.11 5.92 5.15
CA ALA A 13 19.24 5.86 3.97
C ALA A 13 17.81 5.47 4.35
N ASP A 14 17.64 4.49 5.24
CA ASP A 14 16.32 4.07 5.76
C ASP A 14 15.61 5.24 6.45
N PHE A 15 16.34 5.94 7.33
CA PHE A 15 15.81 7.11 8.04
C PHE A 15 15.42 8.23 7.08
N SER A 16 16.30 8.57 6.13
CA SER A 16 16.02 9.62 5.13
C SER A 16 14.79 9.28 4.29
N ASN A 17 14.67 8.03 3.83
CA ASN A 17 13.50 7.56 3.08
C ASN A 17 12.22 7.65 3.93
N ALA A 18 12.28 7.26 5.21
CA ALA A 18 11.14 7.37 6.11
C ALA A 18 10.69 8.83 6.29
N VAL A 19 11.64 9.76 6.49
CA VAL A 19 11.36 11.20 6.63
C VAL A 19 10.70 11.74 5.36
N VAL A 20 11.30 11.51 4.20
CA VAL A 20 10.81 12.06 2.93
C VAL A 20 9.42 11.51 2.60
N ARG A 21 9.21 10.20 2.75
CA ARG A 21 7.91 9.58 2.44
C ARG A 21 6.84 9.99 3.44
N ALA A 22 7.14 10.00 4.74
CA ALA A 22 6.20 10.48 5.74
C ALA A 22 5.79 11.93 5.49
N PHE A 23 6.75 12.79 5.14
CA PHE A 23 6.47 14.19 4.82
C PHE A 23 5.56 14.32 3.60
N ILE A 24 5.89 13.63 2.50
CA ILE A 24 5.09 13.67 1.27
C ILE A 24 3.68 13.13 1.52
N ASP A 25 3.56 11.94 2.10
CA ASP A 25 2.29 11.26 2.33
C ASP A 25 1.38 12.12 3.23
N ILE A 26 1.89 12.62 4.36
CA ILE A 26 1.09 13.43 5.29
C ILE A 26 0.74 14.80 4.70
N THR A 27 1.65 15.42 3.96
CA THR A 27 1.36 16.71 3.33
C THR A 27 0.32 16.56 2.25
N ILE A 28 0.39 15.52 1.42
CA ILE A 28 -0.55 15.30 0.34
C ILE A 28 -1.90 14.84 0.90
N ILE A 29 -1.96 13.69 1.57
CA ILE A 29 -3.25 13.10 1.98
C ILE A 29 -3.84 13.86 3.18
N GLY A 30 -3.01 14.24 4.16
CA GLY A 30 -3.46 15.08 5.26
C GLY A 30 -3.85 16.48 4.79
N GLY A 31 -3.07 17.09 3.90
CA GLY A 31 -3.40 18.37 3.28
C GLY A 31 -4.71 18.31 2.51
N ILE A 32 -4.91 17.30 1.64
CA ILE A 32 -6.17 17.09 0.91
C ILE A 32 -7.31 16.88 1.90
N TYR A 33 -7.19 15.97 2.87
CA TYR A 33 -8.26 15.71 3.84
C TYR A 33 -8.68 16.97 4.60
N PHE A 34 -7.72 17.71 5.17
CA PHE A 34 -8.01 18.92 5.92
C PHE A 34 -8.52 20.04 5.02
N PHE A 35 -7.98 20.19 3.81
CA PHE A 35 -8.47 21.14 2.82
C PHE A 35 -9.93 20.86 2.47
N LEU A 36 -10.26 19.62 2.10
CA LEU A 36 -11.62 19.19 1.81
C LEU A 36 -12.55 19.45 3.00
N CYS A 37 -12.15 19.05 4.20
CA CYS A 37 -12.98 19.22 5.39
C CYS A 37 -13.12 20.68 5.88
N SER A 38 -12.17 21.59 5.57
CA SER A 38 -12.14 22.97 6.11
C SER A 38 -13.04 23.96 5.38
N PHE A 39 -13.58 23.61 4.20
CA PHE A 39 -14.34 24.57 3.39
C PHE A 39 -15.66 25.02 4.01
N ASN A 40 -16.32 24.24 4.89
CA ASN A 40 -17.61 24.59 5.49
C ASN A 40 -17.84 24.03 6.92
N GLY A 41 -16.78 23.57 7.61
CA GLY A 41 -16.90 23.05 8.98
C GLY A 41 -15.55 22.77 9.64
N GLU A 42 -15.56 22.37 10.91
CA GLU A 42 -14.34 21.94 11.58
C GLU A 42 -13.97 20.52 11.15
N PRO A 43 -12.76 20.30 10.59
CA PRO A 43 -12.34 18.98 10.16
C PRO A 43 -12.30 17.99 11.33
N SER A 44 -12.77 16.77 11.09
CA SER A 44 -12.70 15.74 12.13
C SER A 44 -11.27 15.23 12.27
N ILE A 45 -10.54 15.84 13.20
CA ILE A 45 -9.18 15.45 13.58
C ILE A 45 -9.14 14.02 14.11
N GLY A 46 -10.16 13.62 14.88
CA GLY A 46 -10.27 12.26 15.40
C GLY A 46 -10.31 11.22 14.28
N VAL A 47 -11.13 11.43 13.24
CA VAL A 47 -11.26 10.49 12.12
C VAL A 47 -9.96 10.41 11.31
N TYR A 48 -9.31 11.56 11.06
CA TYR A 48 -7.99 11.59 10.41
C TYR A 48 -6.94 10.84 11.21
N LEU A 49 -6.78 11.22 12.49
CA LEU A 49 -5.79 10.62 13.36
C LEU A 49 -6.05 9.13 13.55
N LEU A 50 -7.31 8.68 13.63
CA LEU A 50 -7.73 7.28 13.85
C LEU A 50 -7.27 6.34 12.72
N ILE A 51 -7.29 6.85 11.49
CA ILE A 51 -7.24 6.01 10.30
C ILE A 51 -5.92 6.21 9.55
N TYR A 52 -5.57 7.47 9.26
CA TYR A 52 -4.55 7.75 8.27
C TYR A 52 -3.12 7.41 8.70
N PRO A 53 -2.63 7.85 9.89
CA PRO A 53 -1.27 7.55 10.32
C PRO A 53 -1.00 6.04 10.44
N LEU A 54 -2.01 5.24 10.83
CA LEU A 54 -1.87 3.78 10.89
C LEU A 54 -1.53 3.20 9.52
N ILE A 55 -2.28 3.60 8.50
CA ILE A 55 -2.08 3.13 7.13
C ILE A 55 -0.73 3.61 6.58
N ALA A 56 -0.38 4.89 6.78
CA ALA A 56 0.89 5.46 6.35
C ALA A 56 2.10 4.75 6.99
N THR A 57 2.02 4.42 8.28
CA THR A 57 3.05 3.62 8.97
C THR A 57 3.25 2.27 8.29
N ILE A 58 2.16 1.57 7.95
CA ILE A 58 2.23 0.24 7.32
C ILE A 58 2.87 0.36 5.93
N THR A 59 2.38 1.26 5.08
CA THR A 59 2.83 1.43 3.69
C THR A 59 4.29 1.85 3.61
N ILE A 60 4.70 2.90 4.34
CA ILE A 60 6.07 3.42 4.32
C ILE A 60 7.05 2.37 4.84
N SER A 61 6.71 1.69 5.94
CA SER A 61 7.56 0.63 6.50
C SER A 61 7.77 -0.51 5.51
N PHE A 62 6.69 -0.92 4.85
CA PHE A 62 6.72 -1.99 3.85
C PHE A 62 7.61 -1.62 2.67
N GLU A 63 7.42 -0.44 2.09
CA GLU A 63 8.20 -0.03 0.93
C GLU A 63 9.71 0.13 1.25
N ILE A 64 10.06 0.65 2.42
CA ILE A 64 11.47 0.77 2.83
C ILE A 64 12.12 -0.62 2.98
N ILE A 65 11.41 -1.58 3.58
CA ILE A 65 11.90 -2.96 3.69
C ILE A 65 12.12 -3.56 2.30
N LEU A 66 11.20 -3.28 1.36
CA LEU A 66 11.29 -3.70 -0.03
C LEU A 66 12.51 -3.14 -0.76
N ASP A 67 12.78 -1.85 -0.61
CA ASP A 67 13.95 -1.21 -1.20
C ASP A 67 15.26 -1.85 -0.67
N ASN A 68 15.30 -2.21 0.62
CA ASN A 68 16.43 -2.91 1.23
C ASN A 68 16.62 -4.34 0.69
N ILE A 69 15.53 -5.07 0.48
CA ILE A 69 15.58 -6.40 -0.15
C ILE A 69 16.10 -6.28 -1.58
N ASN A 70 15.64 -5.29 -2.35
CA ASN A 70 16.08 -5.10 -3.72
C ASN A 70 17.57 -4.78 -3.78
N ALA A 71 18.06 -3.87 -2.93
CA ALA A 71 19.47 -3.53 -2.85
C ALA A 71 20.34 -4.76 -2.52
N SER A 72 19.87 -5.63 -1.63
CA SER A 72 20.55 -6.88 -1.26
C SER A 72 20.54 -7.91 -2.41
N SER A 73 19.45 -7.97 -3.18
CA SER A 73 19.34 -8.82 -4.37
C SER A 73 20.39 -8.43 -5.41
N ASP A 74 20.56 -7.14 -5.67
CA ASP A 74 21.50 -6.67 -6.68
C ASP A 74 22.95 -6.99 -6.28
N GLU A 75 23.32 -6.87 -4.99
CA GLU A 75 24.63 -7.29 -4.48
C GLU A 75 24.88 -8.79 -4.72
N LEU A 76 23.88 -9.64 -4.44
CA LEU A 76 23.98 -11.09 -4.67
C LEU A 76 24.12 -11.41 -6.16
N THR A 77 23.37 -10.73 -7.02
CA THR A 77 23.43 -10.94 -8.48
C THR A 77 24.84 -10.66 -9.03
N HIS A 78 25.57 -9.72 -8.43
CA HIS A 78 26.98 -9.44 -8.76
C HIS A 78 28.00 -10.39 -8.11
N LYS A 79 27.64 -11.10 -7.05
CA LYS A 79 28.56 -11.95 -6.24
C LYS A 79 28.40 -13.45 -6.49
N THR A 80 27.34 -13.89 -7.18
CA THR A 80 27.03 -15.33 -7.40
C THR A 80 27.87 -15.98 -8.51
N MET A 81 29.14 -15.56 -8.68
CA MET A 81 30.15 -16.28 -9.46
C MET A 81 31.02 -17.22 -8.61
N SER A 82 30.77 -17.30 -7.30
CA SER A 82 31.50 -18.21 -6.41
C SER A 82 30.63 -18.55 -5.21
N TYR A 83 30.13 -19.79 -5.12
CA TYR A 83 29.99 -20.61 -3.91
C TYR A 83 29.01 -21.76 -4.16
N ASP A 84 29.53 -22.98 -4.06
CA ASP A 84 28.75 -24.19 -3.82
C ASP A 84 28.19 -24.17 -2.39
N ILE A 85 26.90 -24.51 -2.23
CA ILE A 85 26.22 -24.56 -0.94
C ILE A 85 25.80 -26.01 -0.66
N GLU A 86 26.71 -26.77 -0.05
CA GLU A 86 26.38 -27.95 0.75
C GLU A 86 25.87 -27.48 2.13
N LYS A 87 24.55 -27.59 2.35
CA LYS A 87 23.86 -27.91 3.63
C LYS A 87 22.37 -27.58 3.49
N SER A 88 21.65 -28.44 2.76
CA SER A 88 20.21 -28.34 2.52
C SER A 88 19.35 -28.98 3.62
N ASP A 89 19.92 -29.61 4.65
CA ASP A 89 19.15 -30.47 5.56
C ASP A 89 18.45 -29.75 6.73
N ILE A 90 18.70 -28.46 6.96
CA ILE A 90 18.03 -27.70 8.04
C ILE A 90 16.67 -27.12 7.59
N MET A 91 16.36 -27.12 6.28
CA MET A 91 15.16 -26.45 5.74
C MET A 91 13.90 -27.31 5.62
N LYS A 92 13.93 -28.56 6.11
CA LYS A 92 12.70 -29.39 6.21
C LYS A 92 11.72 -28.94 7.29
N ARG A 93 12.09 -27.98 8.16
CA ARG A 93 11.20 -27.45 9.20
C ARG A 93 10.58 -26.11 8.79
N ARG A 94 9.39 -26.21 8.20
CA ARG A 94 8.38 -25.15 7.99
C ARG A 94 8.79 -24.00 7.08
N SER A 95 7.92 -23.80 6.08
CA SER A 95 7.62 -22.54 5.40
C SER A 95 7.57 -21.35 6.37
N GLU A 96 8.71 -20.73 6.65
CA GLU A 96 8.73 -19.35 7.16
C GLU A 96 8.28 -18.48 6.00
N SER A 97 6.98 -18.22 5.98
CA SER A 97 6.31 -17.68 4.82
C SER A 97 6.43 -16.17 4.79
N VAL A 98 6.71 -15.63 3.61
CA VAL A 98 6.68 -14.19 3.31
C VAL A 98 5.36 -13.53 3.76
N TYR A 99 4.26 -14.29 3.81
CA TYR A 99 2.96 -13.86 4.40
C TYR A 99 3.05 -13.24 5.79
N ARG A 100 4.07 -13.62 6.59
CA ARG A 100 4.28 -13.04 7.92
C ARG A 100 4.75 -11.60 7.87
N LEU A 101 5.32 -11.13 6.77
CA LEU A 101 5.89 -9.78 6.67
C LEU A 101 4.81 -8.71 6.85
N TRP A 102 3.75 -8.77 6.03
CA TRP A 102 2.59 -7.88 6.14
C TRP A 102 1.91 -7.99 7.51
N GLY A 103 1.72 -9.22 8.01
CA GLY A 103 1.12 -9.45 9.33
C GLY A 103 1.94 -8.85 10.46
N MET A 104 3.28 -8.98 10.43
CA MET A 104 4.17 -8.39 11.43
C MET A 104 4.18 -6.87 11.35
N ILE A 105 4.35 -6.29 10.15
CA ILE A 105 4.32 -4.83 9.96
C ILE A 105 3.00 -4.27 10.49
N SER A 106 1.88 -4.87 10.12
CA SER A 106 0.54 -4.44 10.55
C SER A 106 0.37 -4.57 12.06
N LEU A 107 0.83 -5.67 12.66
CA LEU A 107 0.77 -5.88 14.11
C LEU A 107 1.58 -4.83 14.87
N TYR A 108 2.84 -4.60 14.47
CA TYR A 108 3.67 -3.59 15.12
C TYR A 108 3.12 -2.18 14.90
N ALA A 109 2.62 -1.87 13.71
CA ALA A 109 1.98 -0.60 13.42
C ALA A 109 0.78 -0.39 14.35
N LEU A 110 -0.12 -1.37 14.46
CA LEU A 110 -1.30 -1.29 15.32
C LEU A 110 -0.96 -1.15 16.80
N LEU A 111 0.06 -1.87 17.29
CA LEU A 111 0.52 -1.75 18.68
C LEU A 111 1.06 -0.34 18.98
N PHE A 112 1.96 0.17 18.13
CA PHE A 112 2.50 1.53 18.28
C PHE A 112 1.42 2.59 18.17
N TYR A 113 0.50 2.36 17.24
CA TYR A 113 -0.59 3.26 16.95
C TYR A 113 -1.56 3.39 18.13
N ILE A 114 -1.93 2.30 18.80
CA ILE A 114 -2.73 2.33 20.04
C ILE A 114 -1.98 3.05 21.16
N ILE A 115 -0.69 2.74 21.35
CA ILE A 115 0.12 3.31 22.45
C ILE A 115 0.31 4.81 22.29
N LEU A 116 0.50 5.31 21.06
CA LEU A 116 0.88 6.70 20.82
C LEU A 116 -0.32 7.59 20.46
N THR A 117 -1.28 7.10 19.68
CA THR A 117 -2.39 7.95 19.20
C THR A 117 -3.42 8.21 20.28
N LEU A 118 -3.69 7.22 21.13
CA LEU A 118 -4.73 7.31 22.15
C LEU A 118 -4.41 8.41 23.19
N PRO A 119 -3.19 8.48 23.78
CA PRO A 119 -2.82 9.58 24.68
C PRO A 119 -2.83 10.94 23.99
N PHE A 120 -2.38 11.02 22.73
CA PHE A 120 -2.35 12.28 21.99
C PHE A 120 -3.76 12.79 21.67
N TYR A 121 -4.68 11.91 21.30
CA TYR A 121 -6.07 12.27 21.09
C TYR A 121 -6.71 12.79 22.38
N PHE A 122 -6.47 12.13 23.52
CA PHE A 122 -6.92 12.62 24.82
C PHE A 122 -6.32 13.99 25.18
N LEU A 123 -5.03 14.21 24.89
CA LEU A 123 -4.37 15.51 25.08
C LEU A 123 -5.03 16.59 24.22
N LEU A 124 -5.30 16.33 22.95
CA LEU A 124 -5.98 17.27 22.05
C LEU A 124 -7.39 17.65 22.54
N GLN A 125 -8.12 16.71 23.14
CA GLN A 125 -9.45 16.97 23.72
C GLN A 125 -9.38 17.80 25.01
N PHE A 126 -8.29 17.67 25.77
CA PHE A 126 -8.13 18.35 27.06
C PHE A 126 -7.77 19.84 26.92
N PHE A 127 -7.09 20.21 25.83
CA PHE A 127 -6.70 21.60 25.58
C PHE A 127 -7.68 22.27 24.59
N SER A 128 -8.32 23.36 25.03
CA SER A 128 -9.15 24.20 24.16
C SER A 128 -8.28 25.08 23.24
N LEU A 129 -7.67 24.46 22.24
CA LEU A 129 -6.89 25.13 21.19
C LEU A 129 -7.78 25.54 20.02
N SER A 130 -7.33 26.52 19.23
CA SER A 130 -8.04 26.89 18.00
C SER A 130 -7.98 25.75 16.97
N SER A 131 -9.01 25.65 16.12
CA SER A 131 -9.10 24.63 15.08
C SER A 131 -7.87 24.57 14.16
N GLN A 132 -7.32 25.73 13.78
CA GLN A 132 -6.09 25.80 12.97
C GLN A 132 -4.87 25.20 13.69
N ILE A 133 -4.70 25.51 14.98
CA ILE A 133 -3.59 24.94 15.77
C ILE A 133 -3.77 23.43 15.90
N ASN A 134 -5.00 22.95 16.12
CA ASN A 134 -5.28 21.53 16.20
C ASN A 134 -4.99 20.78 14.89
N ILE A 135 -5.27 21.38 13.72
CA ILE A 135 -4.90 20.81 12.42
C ILE A 135 -3.38 20.68 12.29
N TRP A 136 -2.64 21.76 12.57
CA TRP A 136 -1.17 21.75 12.50
C TRP A 136 -0.56 20.74 13.48
N LEU A 137 -1.04 20.70 14.71
CA LEU A 137 -0.60 19.71 15.70
C LEU A 137 -0.93 18.29 15.24
N SER A 138 -2.07 18.06 14.62
CA SER A 138 -2.45 16.75 14.10
C SER A 138 -1.56 16.31 12.95
N LEU A 139 -1.19 17.22 12.04
CA LEU A 139 -0.24 16.94 10.96
C LEU A 139 1.17 16.65 11.50
N ILE A 140 1.67 17.50 12.40
CA ILE A 140 2.99 17.33 13.03
C ILE A 140 3.04 16.02 13.82
N PHE A 141 2.00 15.75 14.62
CA PHE A 141 1.92 14.51 15.38
C PHE A 141 1.83 13.29 14.48
N SER A 142 1.02 13.34 13.41
CA SER A 142 0.96 12.26 12.43
C SER A 142 2.31 12.00 11.81
N PHE A 143 3.05 13.06 11.46
CA PHE A 143 4.42 12.96 10.95
C PHE A 143 5.37 12.28 11.92
N LEU A 144 5.40 12.74 13.17
CA LEU A 144 6.24 12.13 14.19
C LEU A 144 5.83 10.67 14.44
N LEU A 145 4.53 10.40 14.53
CA LEU A 145 3.98 9.05 14.73
C LEU A 145 4.42 8.11 13.60
N VAL A 146 4.19 8.49 12.35
CA VAL A 146 4.57 7.70 11.17
C VAL A 146 6.08 7.51 11.11
N LEU A 147 6.86 8.57 11.34
CA LEU A 147 8.31 8.51 11.30
C LEU A 147 8.88 7.57 12.37
N PHE A 148 8.48 7.74 13.64
CA PHE A 148 9.00 6.93 14.75
C PHE A 148 8.53 5.48 14.67
N SER A 149 7.24 5.25 14.42
CA SER A 149 6.72 3.89 14.25
C SER A 149 7.32 3.20 13.03
N GLY A 150 7.45 3.91 11.90
CA GLY A 150 8.05 3.37 10.68
C GLY A 150 9.52 3.01 10.86
N CYS A 151 10.32 3.92 11.42
CA CYS A 151 11.72 3.63 11.73
C CYS A 151 11.87 2.46 12.71
N PHE A 152 11.01 2.38 13.73
CA PHE A 152 11.00 1.25 14.65
C PHE A 152 10.70 -0.06 13.93
N ILE A 153 9.62 -0.14 13.15
CA ILE A 153 9.21 -1.32 12.41
C ILE A 153 10.33 -1.77 11.45
N VAL A 154 10.87 -0.84 10.66
CA VAL A 154 11.99 -1.12 9.74
C VAL A 154 13.19 -1.66 10.51
N SER A 155 13.58 -1.05 11.63
CA SER A 155 14.73 -1.52 12.42
C SER A 155 14.56 -2.96 12.94
N ARG A 156 13.33 -3.37 13.25
CA ARG A 156 13.02 -4.70 13.81
C ARG A 156 12.85 -5.77 12.74
N ILE A 157 12.25 -5.42 11.60
CA ILE A 157 11.82 -6.41 10.61
C ILE A 157 12.76 -6.49 9.42
N LYS A 158 13.46 -5.40 9.06
CA LYS A 158 14.31 -5.34 7.87
C LYS A 158 15.28 -6.52 7.78
N TYR A 159 16.02 -6.79 8.85
CA TYR A 159 17.03 -7.85 8.84
C TYR A 159 16.41 -9.22 8.57
N TYR A 160 15.31 -9.54 9.28
CA TYR A 160 14.57 -10.78 9.08
C TYR A 160 14.09 -10.91 7.63
N ALA A 161 13.51 -9.84 7.07
CA ALA A 161 13.00 -9.85 5.71
C ALA A 161 14.12 -10.02 4.67
N VAL A 162 15.22 -9.27 4.80
CA VAL A 162 16.39 -9.37 3.92
C VAL A 162 17.01 -10.76 3.98
N GLU A 163 17.18 -11.34 5.17
CA GLU A 163 17.74 -12.69 5.32
C GLU A 163 16.83 -13.75 4.70
N LEU A 164 15.51 -13.64 4.88
CA LEU A 164 14.52 -14.54 4.32
C LEU A 164 14.57 -14.52 2.79
N TYR A 165 14.59 -13.33 2.18
CA TYR A 165 14.71 -13.20 0.72
C TYR A 165 16.09 -13.65 0.20
N LYS A 166 17.17 -13.36 0.94
CA LYS A 166 18.53 -13.83 0.60
C LYS A 166 18.61 -15.36 0.54
N LYS A 167 18.01 -16.06 1.50
CA LYS A 167 17.92 -17.54 1.46
C LYS A 167 17.16 -18.01 0.22
N ARG A 168 16.08 -17.33 -0.15
CA ARG A 168 15.28 -17.65 -1.35
C ARG A 168 16.05 -17.44 -2.66
N PHE A 169 16.81 -16.35 -2.76
CA PHE A 169 17.66 -16.11 -3.93
C PHE A 169 18.75 -17.18 -4.13
N LEU A 170 19.24 -17.80 -3.04
CA LEU A 170 20.32 -18.79 -3.07
C LEU A 170 19.86 -20.23 -3.33
N LEU A 171 18.59 -20.55 -3.08
CA LEU A 171 18.07 -21.91 -3.28
C LEU A 171 17.91 -22.23 -4.78
N LYS A 172 18.54 -23.32 -5.25
CA LYS A 172 18.44 -23.80 -6.64
C LYS A 172 16.96 -23.96 -7.05
N LYS A 173 16.62 -23.33 -8.18
CA LYS A 173 15.27 -23.15 -8.77
C LYS A 173 14.52 -24.47 -9.00
N MET A 174 13.74 -24.91 -8.02
CA MET A 174 12.56 -25.74 -8.32
C MET A 174 11.43 -24.83 -8.74
N ALA A 175 10.67 -25.20 -9.77
CA ALA A 175 9.48 -24.46 -10.18
C ALA A 175 8.52 -24.37 -8.99
N VAL A 176 8.08 -23.15 -8.66
CA VAL A 176 7.02 -22.94 -7.65
C VAL A 176 5.75 -23.59 -8.17
N LYS A 177 4.96 -24.22 -7.30
CA LYS A 177 3.65 -24.71 -7.69
C LYS A 177 2.70 -23.54 -7.90
N LYS A 178 1.83 -23.62 -8.89
CA LYS A 178 0.83 -22.59 -9.19
C LYS A 178 -0.01 -22.22 -7.96
N GLU A 179 -0.45 -23.21 -7.20
CA GLU A 179 -1.21 -23.03 -5.95
C GLU A 179 -0.47 -22.18 -4.89
N ASP A 180 0.84 -22.39 -4.74
CA ASP A 180 1.66 -21.63 -3.80
C ASP A 180 1.85 -20.18 -4.28
N SER A 181 1.97 -19.99 -5.60
CA SER A 181 2.05 -18.67 -6.25
C SER A 181 0.73 -17.89 -6.11
N ASP A 182 -0.41 -18.54 -6.36
CA ASP A 182 -1.73 -17.92 -6.26
C ASP A 182 -2.03 -17.51 -4.81
N THR A 183 -1.67 -18.38 -3.85
CA THR A 183 -1.72 -18.05 -2.42
C THR A 183 -0.82 -16.84 -2.12
N HIS A 184 0.37 -16.77 -2.73
CA HIS A 184 1.31 -15.66 -2.58
C HIS A 184 0.70 -14.33 -3.06
N ILE A 185 0.05 -14.35 -4.22
CA ILE A 185 -0.65 -13.21 -4.80
C ILE A 185 -1.77 -12.72 -3.89
N ILE A 186 -2.63 -13.62 -3.42
CA ILE A 186 -3.79 -13.24 -2.59
C ILE A 186 -3.35 -12.55 -1.31
N PHE A 187 -2.42 -13.15 -0.57
CA PHE A 187 -2.09 -12.67 0.78
C PHE A 187 -1.03 -11.57 0.83
N ASN A 188 -0.22 -11.38 -0.23
CA ASN A 188 0.80 -10.32 -0.25
C ASN A 188 0.52 -9.19 -1.23
N TYR A 189 -0.50 -9.33 -2.09
CA TYR A 189 -0.92 -8.30 -3.03
C TYR A 189 -2.39 -7.94 -2.81
N PHE A 190 -3.31 -8.87 -3.10
CA PHE A 190 -4.74 -8.50 -3.14
C PHE A 190 -5.29 -8.09 -1.78
N LEU A 191 -5.17 -8.94 -0.77
CA LEU A 191 -5.80 -8.70 0.53
C LEU A 191 -5.24 -7.43 1.23
N PRO A 192 -3.91 -7.24 1.37
CA PRO A 192 -3.39 -6.05 2.05
C PRO A 192 -3.75 -4.75 1.33
N TRP A 193 -3.57 -4.71 0.00
CA TRP A 193 -3.84 -3.49 -0.77
C TRP A 193 -5.33 -3.19 -0.87
N SER A 194 -6.21 -4.19 -0.93
CA SER A 194 -7.66 -3.98 -0.87
C SER A 194 -8.07 -3.29 0.44
N ILE A 195 -7.53 -3.75 1.58
CA ILE A 195 -7.85 -3.17 2.89
C ILE A 195 -7.34 -1.72 2.97
N ILE A 196 -6.07 -1.49 2.60
CA ILE A 196 -5.43 -0.16 2.67
C ILE A 196 -6.19 0.85 1.80
N THR A 197 -6.49 0.46 0.56
CA THR A 197 -7.15 1.35 -0.40
C THR A 197 -8.61 1.61 -0.06
N ALA A 198 -9.34 0.61 0.45
CA ALA A 198 -10.70 0.79 0.95
C ALA A 198 -10.74 1.83 2.07
N VAL A 199 -9.80 1.72 3.02
CA VAL A 199 -9.72 2.62 4.17
C VAL A 199 -9.35 4.05 3.74
N ILE A 200 -8.37 4.22 2.85
CA ILE A 200 -8.00 5.55 2.32
C ILE A 200 -9.16 6.16 1.52
N ALA A 201 -9.77 5.41 0.59
CA ALA A 201 -10.88 5.88 -0.22
C ALA A 201 -12.07 6.28 0.65
N GLY A 202 -12.46 5.43 1.61
CA GLY A 202 -13.53 5.72 2.55
C GLY A 202 -13.25 6.95 3.40
N LEU A 203 -12.02 7.14 3.88
CA LEU A 203 -11.64 8.32 4.67
C LEU A 203 -11.74 9.61 3.84
N LEU A 204 -11.24 9.60 2.60
CA LEU A 204 -11.29 10.76 1.71
C LEU A 204 -12.73 11.07 1.29
N ALA A 205 -13.50 10.05 0.92
CA ALA A 205 -14.92 10.18 0.58
C ALA A 205 -15.73 10.71 1.77
N TYR A 206 -15.46 10.21 2.98
CA TYR A 206 -16.09 10.73 4.19
C TYR A 206 -15.76 12.21 4.41
N GLY A 207 -14.50 12.62 4.26
CA GLY A 207 -14.09 14.02 4.36
C GLY A 207 -14.77 14.91 3.32
N TYR A 208 -14.86 14.44 2.08
CA TYR A 208 -15.46 15.18 0.95
C TYR A 208 -16.99 15.28 1.05
N PHE A 209 -17.70 14.16 1.18
CA PHE A 209 -19.15 14.12 1.07
C PHE A 209 -19.90 14.44 2.36
N ARG A 210 -19.26 14.32 3.53
CA ARG A 210 -19.83 14.86 4.79
C ARG A 210 -20.04 16.37 4.71
N GLN A 211 -19.24 17.06 3.88
CA GLN A 211 -19.32 18.50 3.68
C GLN A 211 -20.52 18.89 2.79
N GLU A 212 -20.85 18.11 1.76
CA GLU A 212 -21.96 18.41 0.84
C GLU A 212 -23.33 18.35 1.55
N SER A 213 -23.48 17.63 2.67
CA SER A 213 -24.75 17.46 3.38
C SER A 213 -24.98 18.41 4.55
N GLY A 214 -24.47 19.65 4.49
CA GLY A 214 -24.55 20.65 5.57
C GLY A 214 -25.96 20.88 6.13
N ASN A 215 -26.99 20.54 5.35
CA ASN A 215 -28.29 20.09 5.84
C ASN A 215 -28.57 18.72 5.23
N PHE A 216 -29.24 17.81 5.95
CA PHE A 216 -29.65 16.46 5.51
C PHE A 216 -30.62 16.44 4.29
N THR A 217 -30.61 17.47 3.45
CA THR A 217 -31.41 17.71 2.25
C THR A 217 -30.59 17.89 0.98
N ASP A 218 -29.27 18.11 1.07
CA ASP A 218 -28.40 18.21 -0.12
C ASP A 218 -28.05 16.80 -0.60
N VAL A 219 -28.84 16.37 -1.57
CA VAL A 219 -28.77 15.05 -2.17
C VAL A 219 -27.63 14.99 -3.19
N ILE A 220 -26.71 14.03 -3.02
CA ILE A 220 -25.58 13.89 -3.94
C ILE A 220 -26.08 13.21 -5.21
N THR A 221 -25.97 13.93 -6.32
CA THR A 221 -26.44 13.43 -7.61
C THR A 221 -25.68 12.18 -8.03
N VAL A 222 -26.37 11.27 -8.72
CA VAL A 222 -25.77 10.04 -9.26
C VAL A 222 -24.54 10.35 -10.12
N SER A 223 -24.56 11.43 -10.89
CA SER A 223 -23.41 11.85 -11.71
C SER A 223 -22.18 12.18 -10.86
N VAL A 224 -22.34 12.96 -9.78
CA VAL A 224 -21.22 13.30 -8.90
C VAL A 224 -20.66 12.03 -8.25
N ALA A 225 -21.53 11.17 -7.73
CA ALA A 225 -21.13 9.89 -7.14
C ALA A 225 -20.37 9.00 -8.14
N ALA A 226 -20.89 8.87 -9.37
CA ALA A 226 -20.30 8.03 -10.40
C ALA A 226 -18.91 8.53 -10.82
N PHE A 227 -18.77 9.83 -11.11
CA PHE A 227 -17.48 10.39 -11.52
C PHE A 227 -16.47 10.43 -10.38
N SER A 228 -16.90 10.65 -9.14
CA SER A 228 -16.03 10.59 -7.96
C SER A 228 -15.47 9.18 -7.77
N ALA A 229 -16.35 8.16 -7.70
CA ALA A 229 -15.93 6.78 -7.59
C ALA A 229 -15.07 6.33 -8.79
N GLY A 230 -15.41 6.76 -10.00
CA GLY A 230 -14.61 6.54 -11.21
C GLY A 230 -13.19 7.12 -11.08
N GLY A 231 -13.07 8.38 -10.66
CA GLY A 231 -11.78 9.04 -10.44
C GLY A 231 -10.95 8.37 -9.34
N THR A 232 -11.57 8.08 -8.20
CA THR A 232 -10.97 7.33 -7.08
C THR A 232 -10.43 5.99 -7.58
N SER A 233 -11.22 5.25 -8.37
CA SER A 233 -10.79 3.94 -8.87
C SER A 233 -9.58 4.01 -9.80
N TYR A 234 -9.51 5.05 -10.63
CA TYR A 234 -8.40 5.28 -11.55
C TYR A 234 -7.10 5.58 -10.79
N ILE A 235 -7.14 6.58 -9.89
CA ILE A 235 -5.97 7.06 -9.15
C ILE A 235 -5.42 5.95 -8.25
N ILE A 236 -6.30 5.26 -7.51
CA ILE A 236 -5.90 4.18 -6.61
C ILE A 236 -5.29 3.02 -7.40
N SER A 237 -5.93 2.58 -8.49
CA SER A 237 -5.40 1.49 -9.30
C SER A 237 -4.01 1.80 -9.85
N LEU A 238 -3.79 3.05 -10.30
CA LEU A 238 -2.50 3.50 -10.81
C LEU A 238 -1.43 3.55 -9.72
N TRP A 239 -1.75 4.09 -8.55
CA TRP A 239 -0.85 4.10 -7.39
C TRP A 239 -0.44 2.69 -6.98
N ILE A 240 -1.40 1.79 -6.80
CA ILE A 240 -1.11 0.40 -6.39
C ILE A 240 -0.34 -0.34 -7.46
N ALA A 241 -0.64 -0.15 -8.75
CA ALA A 241 0.13 -0.74 -9.84
C ALA A 241 1.61 -0.33 -9.81
N TYR A 242 1.90 0.93 -9.46
CA TYR A 242 3.27 1.41 -9.30
C TYR A 242 4.00 0.73 -8.12
N VAL A 243 3.36 0.65 -6.95
CA VAL A 243 3.98 0.07 -5.75
C VAL A 243 4.18 -1.44 -5.91
N THR A 244 3.13 -2.15 -6.32
CA THR A 244 3.15 -3.62 -6.46
C THR A 244 4.08 -4.10 -7.57
N GLN A 245 4.34 -3.29 -8.60
CA GLN A 245 5.36 -3.62 -9.61
C GLN A 245 6.74 -3.86 -8.96
N LYS A 246 7.14 -3.01 -8.00
CA LYS A 246 8.44 -3.15 -7.32
C LYS A 246 8.51 -4.47 -6.56
N GLN A 247 7.46 -4.78 -5.82
CA GLN A 247 7.33 -6.03 -5.08
C GLN A 247 7.37 -7.25 -5.99
N THR A 248 6.63 -7.19 -7.10
CA THR A 248 6.56 -8.27 -8.08
C THR A 248 7.93 -8.64 -8.64
N ILE A 249 8.75 -7.65 -8.98
CA ILE A 249 10.09 -7.90 -9.54
C ILE A 249 10.94 -8.70 -8.55
N ILE A 250 10.90 -8.33 -7.27
CA ILE A 250 11.63 -9.04 -6.22
C ILE A 250 11.09 -10.44 -6.03
N ASP A 251 9.77 -10.59 -5.96
CA ASP A 251 9.13 -11.89 -5.72
C ASP A 251 9.34 -12.88 -6.89
N ILE A 252 9.38 -12.39 -8.14
CA ILE A 252 9.79 -13.20 -9.29
C ILE A 252 11.26 -13.61 -9.18
N LYS A 253 12.16 -12.68 -8.84
CA LYS A 253 13.59 -12.99 -8.64
C LYS A 253 13.79 -14.00 -7.51
N ALA A 254 12.97 -13.93 -6.46
CA ALA A 254 12.98 -14.82 -5.31
C ALA A 254 12.28 -16.15 -5.57
N ASN A 255 11.75 -16.36 -6.79
CA ASN A 255 11.03 -17.56 -7.17
C ASN A 255 9.86 -17.84 -6.20
N LEU A 256 9.02 -16.82 -5.98
CA LEU A 256 7.78 -16.89 -5.21
C LEU A 256 6.55 -16.82 -6.11
N LEU A 257 6.72 -16.32 -7.34
CA LEU A 257 5.66 -16.16 -8.33
C LEU A 257 5.93 -17.04 -9.55
N GLN A 258 4.91 -17.77 -9.96
CA GLN A 258 4.82 -18.45 -11.25
C GLN A 258 3.85 -17.68 -12.14
N PHE A 259 4.24 -17.43 -13.38
CA PHE A 259 3.38 -16.85 -14.39
C PHE A 259 3.42 -17.72 -15.64
N ASP A 260 2.28 -17.89 -16.31
CA ASP A 260 2.18 -18.61 -17.57
C ASP A 260 2.84 -17.77 -18.69
N GLU A 261 3.37 -18.38 -19.75
CA GLU A 261 4.18 -17.67 -20.77
C GLU A 261 3.44 -16.48 -21.43
N ASP A 262 2.13 -16.59 -21.51
CA ASP A 262 1.23 -15.64 -22.17
C ASP A 262 0.81 -14.44 -21.30
N ASP A 263 1.14 -14.42 -20.00
CA ASP A 263 0.67 -13.40 -19.05
C ASP A 263 1.39 -12.04 -19.19
N LYS A 264 1.43 -11.42 -20.37
CA LYS A 264 2.15 -10.16 -20.62
C LYS A 264 1.19 -8.98 -20.65
N LEU A 265 1.62 -7.89 -20.02
CA LEU A 265 0.94 -6.60 -20.16
C LEU A 265 1.99 -5.51 -20.41
N ASP A 266 1.88 -4.83 -21.55
CA ASP A 266 2.64 -3.62 -21.82
C ASP A 266 2.03 -2.42 -21.09
N GLU A 267 2.80 -1.34 -21.01
CA GLU A 267 2.43 -0.16 -20.24
C GLU A 267 1.19 0.57 -20.79
N ASN A 268 1.02 0.61 -22.11
CA ASN A 268 -0.16 1.25 -22.72
C ASN A 268 -1.41 0.42 -22.46
N SER A 269 -1.32 -0.90 -22.61
CA SER A 269 -2.41 -1.82 -22.27
C SER A 269 -2.79 -1.73 -20.79
N MET A 270 -1.82 -1.54 -19.89
CA MET A 270 -2.08 -1.32 -18.47
C MET A 270 -2.89 -0.04 -18.22
N TYR A 271 -2.45 1.11 -18.75
CA TYR A 271 -3.21 2.35 -18.60
C TYR A 271 -4.59 2.25 -19.22
N TYR A 272 -4.71 1.60 -20.39
CA TYR A 272 -5.99 1.33 -21.02
C TYR A 272 -6.93 0.50 -20.13
N LEU A 273 -6.45 -0.61 -19.56
CA LEU A 273 -7.26 -1.45 -18.67
C LEU A 273 -7.71 -0.71 -17.41
N ILE A 274 -6.86 0.14 -16.83
CA ILE A 274 -7.23 0.96 -15.67
C ILE A 274 -8.29 2.01 -16.06
N HIS A 275 -8.17 2.63 -17.24
CA HIS A 275 -9.21 3.53 -17.76
C HIS A 275 -10.53 2.81 -18.01
N VAL A 276 -10.49 1.63 -18.63
CA VAL A 276 -11.68 0.80 -18.87
C VAL A 276 -12.33 0.42 -17.55
N PHE A 277 -11.55 -0.01 -16.55
CA PHE A 277 -12.06 -0.32 -15.22
C PHE A 277 -12.77 0.89 -14.57
N SER A 278 -12.15 2.07 -14.61
CA SER A 278 -12.76 3.31 -14.13
C SER A 278 -14.06 3.64 -14.87
N GLY A 279 -14.07 3.51 -16.20
CA GLY A 279 -15.27 3.65 -17.03
C GLY A 279 -16.37 2.64 -16.67
N CYS A 280 -16.00 1.40 -16.38
CA CYS A 280 -16.92 0.36 -15.91
C CYS A 280 -17.52 0.71 -14.55
N VAL A 281 -16.76 1.27 -13.61
CA VAL A 281 -17.27 1.74 -12.32
C VAL A 281 -18.32 2.83 -12.53
N ILE A 282 -18.01 3.84 -13.36
CA ILE A 282 -18.94 4.93 -13.69
C ILE A 282 -20.23 4.37 -14.32
N ALA A 283 -20.09 3.55 -15.36
CA ALA A 283 -21.23 2.95 -16.06
C ALA A 283 -22.07 2.05 -15.14
N PHE A 284 -21.43 1.26 -14.28
CA PHE A 284 -22.11 0.39 -13.32
C PHE A 284 -22.95 1.20 -12.35
N ILE A 285 -22.43 2.30 -11.80
CA ILE A 285 -23.19 3.17 -10.89
C ILE A 285 -24.42 3.75 -11.61
N PHE A 286 -24.28 4.26 -12.84
CA PHE A 286 -25.43 4.75 -13.62
C PHE A 286 -26.46 3.67 -13.94
N ILE A 287 -26.01 2.47 -14.30
CA ILE A 287 -26.91 1.36 -14.61
C ILE A 287 -27.65 0.91 -13.34
N ALA A 288 -26.92 0.70 -12.25
CA ALA A 288 -27.48 0.23 -10.98
C ALA A 288 -28.47 1.23 -10.39
N THR A 289 -28.16 2.53 -10.40
CA THR A 289 -29.08 3.56 -9.90
C THR A 289 -30.34 3.67 -10.75
N LYS A 290 -30.21 3.55 -12.07
CA LYS A 290 -31.37 3.51 -12.98
C LYS A 290 -32.27 2.30 -12.69
N PHE A 291 -31.69 1.10 -12.50
CA PHE A 291 -32.46 -0.10 -12.17
C PHE A 291 -33.14 -0.01 -10.79
N LEU A 292 -32.46 0.59 -9.81
CA LEU A 292 -32.96 0.74 -8.45
C LEU A 292 -33.82 2.00 -8.24
N SER A 293 -34.02 2.81 -9.29
CA SER A 293 -34.72 4.11 -9.21
C SER A 293 -34.16 5.03 -8.12
N ILE A 294 -32.83 5.04 -7.97
CA ILE A 294 -32.10 5.91 -7.05
C ILE A 294 -31.75 7.19 -7.79
N GLU A 295 -32.37 8.30 -7.41
CA GLU A 295 -32.08 9.62 -7.99
C GLU A 295 -30.89 10.30 -7.31
N HIS A 296 -30.65 9.93 -6.05
CA HIS A 296 -29.66 10.56 -5.20
C HIS A 296 -29.09 9.62 -4.15
N PHE A 297 -27.88 9.92 -3.68
CA PHE A 297 -27.23 9.22 -2.59
C PHE A 297 -27.05 10.09 -1.36
N SER A 298 -27.10 9.46 -0.20
CA SER A 298 -26.62 10.05 1.04
C SER A 298 -25.07 9.98 1.11
N PRO A 299 -24.43 10.86 1.90
CA PRO A 299 -22.99 10.84 2.10
C PRO A 299 -22.46 9.49 2.59
N ILE A 300 -23.22 8.82 3.46
CA ILE A 300 -22.86 7.50 3.99
C ILE A 300 -22.90 6.46 2.86
N GLN A 301 -23.92 6.49 2.01
CA GLN A 301 -24.01 5.57 0.87
C GLN A 301 -22.83 5.75 -0.08
N ILE A 302 -22.43 6.98 -0.42
CA ILE A 302 -21.28 7.20 -1.28
C ILE A 302 -19.97 6.82 -0.59
N THR A 303 -19.82 7.12 0.71
CA THR A 303 -18.64 6.68 1.47
C THR A 303 -18.48 5.15 1.39
N ILE A 304 -19.58 4.40 1.51
CA ILE A 304 -19.58 2.94 1.35
C ILE A 304 -19.22 2.54 -0.09
N ILE A 305 -19.81 3.19 -1.10
CA ILE A 305 -19.49 2.93 -2.50
C ILE A 305 -18.00 3.16 -2.78
N GLU A 306 -17.45 4.30 -2.37
CA GLU A 306 -16.03 4.63 -2.54
C GLU A 306 -15.11 3.70 -1.77
N THR A 307 -15.52 3.23 -0.59
CA THR A 307 -14.78 2.21 0.17
C THR A 307 -14.68 0.90 -0.60
N VAL A 308 -15.80 0.43 -1.16
CA VAL A 308 -15.84 -0.81 -1.97
C VAL A 308 -15.05 -0.64 -3.27
N VAL A 309 -15.24 0.49 -3.95
CA VAL A 309 -14.50 0.82 -5.18
C VAL A 309 -13.01 0.92 -4.90
N GLY A 310 -12.60 1.53 -3.79
CA GLY A 310 -11.22 1.55 -3.32
C GLY A 310 -10.66 0.15 -3.17
N ALA A 311 -11.37 -0.75 -2.47
CA ALA A 311 -10.97 -2.14 -2.30
C ALA A 311 -10.74 -2.86 -3.64
N LEU A 312 -11.71 -2.76 -4.56
CA LEU A 312 -11.61 -3.36 -5.90
C LEU A 312 -10.45 -2.78 -6.70
N SER A 313 -10.21 -1.48 -6.57
CA SER A 313 -9.09 -0.78 -7.22
C SER A 313 -7.75 -1.24 -6.68
N GLY A 314 -7.67 -1.59 -5.39
CA GLY A 314 -6.50 -2.26 -4.81
C GLY A 314 -6.19 -3.60 -5.48
N ILE A 315 -7.20 -4.39 -5.82
CA ILE A 315 -7.04 -5.67 -6.55
C ILE A 315 -6.62 -5.42 -7.99
N VAL A 316 -7.34 -4.55 -8.71
CA VAL A 316 -7.06 -4.24 -10.13
C VAL A 316 -5.67 -3.63 -10.29
N GLY A 317 -5.31 -2.67 -9.43
CA GLY A 317 -3.97 -2.09 -9.39
C GLY A 317 -2.90 -3.13 -9.09
N SER A 318 -3.15 -4.06 -8.15
CA SER A 318 -2.21 -5.15 -7.85
C SER A 318 -2.01 -6.08 -9.05
N LEU A 319 -3.08 -6.44 -9.75
CA LEU A 319 -3.02 -7.27 -10.96
C LEU A 319 -2.21 -6.58 -12.07
N ALA A 320 -2.49 -5.29 -12.30
CA ALA A 320 -1.75 -4.47 -13.25
C ALA A 320 -0.25 -4.41 -12.90
N GLY A 321 0.08 -4.21 -11.62
CA GLY A 321 1.47 -4.20 -11.15
C GLY A 321 2.17 -5.56 -11.26
N LEU A 322 1.48 -6.66 -10.99
CA LEU A 322 1.97 -8.03 -11.18
C LEU A 322 2.35 -8.29 -12.64
N LEU A 323 1.44 -7.99 -13.57
CA LEU A 323 1.68 -8.19 -15.00
C LEU A 323 2.81 -7.27 -15.50
N ARG A 324 2.83 -6.00 -15.06
CA ARG A 324 3.90 -5.04 -15.41
C ARG A 324 5.26 -5.46 -14.87
N GLY A 325 5.31 -5.95 -13.62
CA GLY A 325 6.52 -6.44 -12.98
C GLY A 325 7.10 -7.64 -13.73
N ARG A 326 6.23 -8.58 -14.12
CA ARG A 326 6.59 -9.74 -14.95
C ARG A 326 7.16 -9.31 -16.30
N THR A 327 6.48 -8.43 -17.03
CA THR A 327 6.95 -7.92 -18.33
C THR A 327 8.37 -7.35 -18.21
N LYS A 328 8.65 -6.59 -17.14
CA LYS A 328 9.97 -6.00 -16.89
C LYS A 328 11.05 -7.04 -16.59
N VAL A 329 10.73 -8.10 -15.85
CA VAL A 329 11.71 -9.19 -15.61
C VAL A 329 11.97 -10.00 -16.88
N LEU A 330 10.93 -10.26 -17.69
CA LEU A 330 11.09 -10.99 -18.95
C LEU A 330 11.91 -10.20 -19.98
N SER A 331 11.68 -8.89 -20.12
CA SER A 331 12.44 -8.07 -21.06
C SER A 331 13.93 -7.98 -20.69
N GLN A 332 14.27 -8.08 -19.41
CA GLN A 332 15.66 -8.14 -18.94
C GLN A 332 16.35 -9.47 -19.29
N LYS A 333 15.62 -10.60 -19.31
CA LYS A 333 16.18 -11.90 -19.73
C LYS A 333 16.43 -12.00 -21.24
N VAL A 334 15.75 -11.18 -22.05
CA VAL A 334 15.82 -11.21 -23.53
C VAL A 334 16.91 -10.27 -24.09
N LYS A 335 17.78 -9.68 -23.24
CA LYS A 335 19.03 -9.07 -23.71
C LYS A 335 20.20 -10.05 -23.56
N PRO A 336 20.43 -11.00 -24.50
CA PRO A 336 21.76 -11.57 -24.65
C PRO A 336 22.66 -10.49 -25.26
N TYR A 337 23.89 -10.42 -24.78
CA TYR A 337 25.02 -9.69 -25.34
C TYR A 337 24.86 -9.34 -26.82
N SER A 338 24.77 -8.04 -27.11
CA SER A 338 25.14 -7.47 -28.40
C SER A 338 26.54 -6.88 -28.28
#